data_AF-A0A522UUX5-F1
#
_entry.id   AF-A0A522UUX5-F1
#
_cell.length_a   1.000
_cell.length_b   1.000
_cell.length_c   1.000
_cell.angle_alpha   90.00
_cell.angle_beta   90.00
_cell.angle_gamma   90.00
#
_symmetry.space_group_name_H-M   'P 1'
#
loop_
_entity.id
_entity.type
_entity.pdbx_description
1 polymer ?
#
loop_
_entity_poly.entity_id
_entity_poly.type
_entity_poly.pdbx_seq_one_letter_code
_entity_poly.pdbx_strand_id
1 'polypeptide(L)'
;RSCGFGAISRLMEMQGMDFYSLQVLNKGGGIHPKLIDRTEEINNFEDTAGLINNLDLVVTVDTAIAHLAGAMNKEVWLMLPYVPDWRWLLEREDSPWYPSMRIFRQDKPKDWGTVVERVMEAVNVKTTRFSGPQ
;
A
#
# COMPACT_ATOMS: atom_id res chain seq x y z
N ARG A 1 2.33 -1.10 15.21
CA ARG A 1 1.16 -0.22 15.40
C ARG A 1 0.87 0.61 14.15
N SER A 2 1.85 1.24 13.50
CA SER A 2 1.75 1.68 12.10
C SER A 2 3.14 1.88 11.52
N CYS A 3 3.29 1.76 10.19
CA CYS A 3 4.53 2.08 9.50
C CYS A 3 4.71 3.61 9.51
N GLY A 4 5.86 4.09 9.99
CA GLY A 4 6.17 5.52 9.96
C GLY A 4 6.46 5.99 8.53
N PHE A 5 6.25 7.29 8.26
CA PHE A 5 6.47 7.85 6.92
C PHE A 5 7.91 7.63 6.42
N GLY A 6 8.91 7.75 7.29
CA GLY A 6 10.32 7.58 6.89
C GLY A 6 10.68 6.18 6.38
N ALA A 7 9.95 5.13 6.77
CA ALA A 7 10.17 3.80 6.22
C ALA A 7 9.49 3.65 4.86
N ILE A 8 8.20 4.02 4.75
CA ILE A 8 7.42 3.86 3.52
C ILE A 8 7.87 4.82 2.40
N SER A 9 8.44 5.98 2.75
CA SER A 9 8.95 6.96 1.77
C SER A 9 10.06 6.40 0.88
N ARG A 10 10.76 5.33 1.29
CA ARG A 10 11.75 4.64 0.46
C ARG A 10 11.15 4.08 -0.84
N LEU A 11 9.85 3.74 -0.84
CA LEU A 11 9.16 3.36 -2.08
C LEU A 11 9.26 4.47 -3.14
N MET A 12 9.25 5.73 -2.72
CA MET A 12 9.32 6.89 -3.61
C MET A 12 10.71 7.06 -4.25
N GLU A 13 11.72 6.31 -3.83
CA GLU A 13 13.03 6.25 -4.49
C GLU A 13 12.97 5.43 -5.79
N MET A 14 11.96 4.56 -5.94
CA MET A 14 11.75 3.76 -7.15
C MET A 14 11.47 4.65 -8.36
N GLN A 15 11.99 4.24 -9.52
CA GLN A 15 11.82 4.94 -10.79
C GLN A 15 10.66 4.34 -11.60
N GLY A 16 10.07 5.15 -12.48
CA GLY A 16 8.98 4.72 -13.36
C GLY A 16 7.64 4.49 -12.66
N MET A 17 7.47 5.04 -11.45
CA MET A 17 6.24 4.93 -10.66
C MET A 17 5.75 6.33 -10.30
N ASP A 18 4.44 6.53 -10.38
CA ASP A 18 3.74 7.68 -9.80
C ASP A 18 3.13 7.27 -8.45
N PHE A 19 3.36 8.07 -7.41
CA PHE A 19 2.86 7.78 -6.07
C PHE A 19 1.72 8.73 -5.72
N TYR A 20 0.59 8.18 -5.31
CA TYR A 20 -0.58 8.95 -4.88
C TYR A 20 -0.88 8.74 -3.40
N SER A 21 -1.19 9.82 -2.68
CA SER A 21 -1.66 9.71 -1.30
C SER A 21 -3.13 9.31 -1.25
N LEU A 22 -3.45 8.26 -0.50
CA LEU A 22 -4.83 7.90 -0.12
C LEU A 22 -5.17 8.31 1.32
N GLN A 23 -4.23 8.98 2.01
CA GLN A 23 -4.43 9.42 3.39
C GLN A 23 -4.91 10.86 3.39
N VAL A 24 -6.20 11.07 3.67
CA VAL A 24 -6.77 12.42 3.84
C VAL A 24 -6.16 13.07 5.07
N LEU A 25 -5.31 14.08 4.85
CA LEU A 25 -4.74 14.89 5.91
C LEU A 25 -5.59 16.14 6.09
N ASN A 26 -6.15 16.34 7.29
CA ASN A 26 -6.95 17.54 7.61
C ASN A 26 -6.17 18.88 7.55
N LYS A 27 -4.88 18.87 7.18
CA LYS A 27 -4.08 20.07 6.92
C LYS A 27 -3.12 19.80 5.75
N GLY A 28 -3.40 20.46 4.63
CA GLY A 28 -2.67 20.36 3.38
C GLY A 28 -1.16 20.51 3.55
N GLY A 29 -0.44 19.56 2.98
CA GLY A 29 1.01 19.50 3.02
C GLY A 29 1.45 18.15 2.48
N GLY A 30 1.84 18.12 1.21
CA GLY A 30 2.47 16.95 0.62
C GLY A 30 3.65 16.53 1.50
N ILE A 31 3.59 15.31 2.04
CA ILE A 31 4.59 14.80 2.99
C ILE A 31 5.94 14.55 2.27
N HIS A 32 5.93 14.47 0.94
CA HIS A 32 7.10 14.23 0.10
C HIS A 32 6.89 14.73 -1.34
N PRO A 33 7.91 15.29 -2.01
CA PRO A 33 7.78 15.91 -3.34
C PRO A 33 7.35 14.97 -4.47
N LYS A 34 7.60 13.66 -4.35
CA LYS A 34 7.15 12.64 -5.32
C LYS A 34 5.75 12.08 -5.02
N LEU A 35 5.12 12.51 -3.93
CA LEU A 35 3.78 12.07 -3.56
C LEU A 35 2.78 13.06 -4.13
N ILE A 36 2.00 12.61 -5.13
CA ILE A 36 0.89 13.36 -5.69
C ILE A 36 -0.26 13.30 -4.69
N ASP A 37 -0.65 14.46 -4.18
CA ASP A 37 -1.75 14.58 -3.23
C ASP A 37 -3.00 15.09 -3.94
N ARG A 38 -4.04 14.25 -3.96
CA ARG A 38 -5.37 14.55 -4.51
C ARG A 38 -6.44 14.49 -3.42
N THR A 39 -6.04 14.49 -2.15
CA THR A 39 -6.95 14.25 -1.04
C THR A 39 -7.90 15.42 -0.78
N GLU A 40 -7.62 16.61 -1.31
CA GLU A 40 -8.57 17.73 -1.34
C GLU A 40 -9.82 17.43 -2.19
N GLU A 41 -9.72 16.50 -3.14
CA GLU A 41 -10.82 16.05 -4.00
C GLU A 41 -11.65 14.93 -3.33
N ILE A 42 -11.24 14.46 -2.13
CA ILE A 42 -11.88 13.34 -1.42
C ILE A 42 -12.79 13.87 -0.30
N ASN A 43 -14.10 13.74 -0.47
CA ASN A 43 -15.11 14.13 0.52
C ASN A 43 -15.71 12.93 1.26
N ASN A 44 -15.68 11.77 0.63
CA ASN A 44 -16.25 10.54 1.18
C ASN A 44 -15.50 9.28 0.67
N PHE A 45 -15.98 8.10 1.05
CA PHE A 45 -15.37 6.82 0.62
C PHE A 45 -15.60 6.49 -0.86
N GLU A 46 -16.63 7.04 -1.50
CA GLU A 46 -16.86 6.88 -2.94
C GLU A 46 -15.77 7.60 -3.73
N ASP A 47 -15.40 8.83 -3.35
CA ASP A 47 -14.29 9.56 -3.96
C ASP A 47 -12.96 8.81 -3.78
N THR A 48 -12.75 8.25 -2.58
CA THR A 48 -11.58 7.40 -2.30
C THR A 48 -11.55 6.16 -3.20
N ALA A 49 -12.70 5.51 -3.39
CA ALA A 49 -12.85 4.37 -4.29
C ALA A 49 -12.58 4.76 -5.75
N GLY A 50 -13.06 5.93 -6.18
CA GLY A 50 -12.79 6.49 -7.51
C GLY A 50 -11.28 6.67 -7.75
N LEU A 51 -10.55 7.22 -6.78
CA LEU A 51 -9.10 7.34 -6.87
C LEU A 51 -8.41 5.96 -6.91
N ILE A 52 -8.79 5.04 -6.02
CA ILE A 52 -8.27 3.66 -5.99
C ILE A 52 -8.49 2.94 -7.33
N ASN A 53 -9.61 3.19 -8.00
CA ASN A 53 -9.94 2.52 -9.26
C ASN A 53 -8.91 2.81 -10.37
N ASN A 54 -8.27 3.99 -10.33
CA ASN A 54 -7.25 4.42 -11.28
C ASN A 54 -5.83 3.96 -10.93
N LEU A 55 -5.64 3.27 -9.79
CA LEU A 55 -4.32 2.77 -9.37
C LEU A 55 -4.09 1.33 -9.85
N ASP A 56 -2.84 1.05 -10.23
CA ASP A 56 -2.36 -0.29 -10.57
C ASP A 56 -2.14 -1.16 -9.32
N LEU A 57 -1.75 -0.54 -8.22
CA LEU A 57 -1.41 -1.20 -6.95
C LEU A 57 -1.67 -0.26 -5.77
N VAL A 58 -2.29 -0.79 -4.71
CA VAL A 58 -2.42 -0.10 -3.43
C VAL A 58 -1.48 -0.73 -2.41
N VAL A 59 -0.51 0.03 -1.89
CA VAL A 59 0.34 -0.38 -0.77
C VAL A 59 -0.13 0.34 0.49
N THR A 60 -0.53 -0.41 1.52
CA THR A 60 -1.12 0.19 2.73
C THR A 60 -0.87 -0.67 3.97
N VAL A 61 -1.11 -0.11 5.16
CA VAL A 61 -1.26 -0.86 6.40
C VAL A 61 -2.75 -1.17 6.68
N ASP A 62 -3.03 -1.93 7.74
CA ASP A 62 -4.39 -2.30 8.19
C ASP A 62 -5.22 -1.05 8.56
N THR A 63 -5.94 -0.53 7.57
CA THR A 63 -6.77 0.69 7.61
C THR A 63 -8.03 0.47 6.75
N ALA A 64 -8.97 1.41 6.81
CA ALA A 64 -10.14 1.40 5.93
C ALA A 64 -9.80 1.30 4.44
N ILE A 65 -8.65 1.85 4.00
CA ILE A 65 -8.17 1.77 2.62
C ILE A 65 -7.88 0.32 2.20
N ALA A 66 -7.28 -0.49 3.08
CA ALA A 66 -7.00 -1.90 2.79
C ALA A 66 -8.30 -2.69 2.53
N HIS A 67 -9.31 -2.44 3.36
CA HIS A 67 -10.61 -3.10 3.26
C HIS A 67 -11.42 -2.62 2.05
N LEU A 68 -11.41 -1.31 1.78
CA LEU A 68 -12.10 -0.74 0.61
C LEU A 68 -11.50 -1.28 -0.68
N ALA A 69 -10.19 -1.16 -0.87
CA ALA A 69 -9.50 -1.65 -2.07
C ALA A 69 -9.63 -3.18 -2.22
N GLY A 70 -9.55 -3.93 -1.12
CA GLY A 70 -9.76 -5.37 -1.11
C GLY A 70 -11.18 -5.77 -1.51
N ALA A 71 -12.20 -5.08 -1.00
CA ALA A 71 -13.60 -5.32 -1.37
C ALA A 71 -13.91 -4.97 -2.83
N MET A 72 -13.17 -4.02 -3.40
CA MET A 72 -13.21 -3.67 -4.82
C MET A 72 -12.41 -4.65 -5.71
N ASN A 73 -11.81 -5.70 -5.14
CA ASN A 73 -10.94 -6.66 -5.82
C ASN A 73 -9.77 -5.99 -6.58
N LYS A 74 -9.30 -4.84 -6.09
CA LYS A 74 -8.09 -4.18 -6.60
C LYS A 74 -6.85 -4.87 -6.04
N GLU A 75 -5.72 -4.78 -6.71
CA GLU A 75 -4.48 -5.36 -6.20
C GLU A 75 -4.00 -4.57 -4.98
N VAL A 76 -3.88 -5.26 -3.84
CA VAL A 76 -3.50 -4.63 -2.57
C VAL A 76 -2.34 -5.37 -1.95
N TRP A 77 -1.28 -4.65 -1.61
CA TRP A 77 -0.18 -5.17 -0.80
C TRP A 77 -0.26 -4.59 0.60
N LEU A 78 -0.69 -5.43 1.54
CA LEU A 78 -0.96 -5.08 2.92
C LEU A 78 0.27 -5.32 3.79
N MET A 79 0.79 -4.27 4.40
CA MET A 79 1.89 -4.33 5.36
C MET A 79 1.34 -4.46 6.79
N LEU A 80 1.68 -5.56 7.46
CA LEU A 80 1.20 -5.86 8.81
C LEU A 80 2.32 -5.77 9.85
N PRO A 81 2.00 -5.25 11.06
CA PRO A 81 2.94 -5.22 12.18
C PRO A 81 3.22 -6.64 12.70
N TYR A 82 4.25 -6.76 13.55
CA TYR A 82 4.66 -8.05 14.12
C TYR A 82 3.53 -8.80 14.84
N VAL A 83 2.66 -8.07 15.55
CA VAL A 83 1.42 -8.61 16.12
C VAL A 83 0.25 -8.07 15.30
N PRO A 84 -0.24 -8.81 14.29
CA PRO A 84 -1.40 -8.40 13.49
C PRO A 84 -2.71 -8.65 14.22
N ASP A 85 -3.80 -8.09 13.70
CA ASP A 85 -5.14 -8.51 14.10
C ASP A 85 -5.40 -9.97 13.68
N TRP A 86 -6.18 -10.70 14.48
CA TRP A 86 -6.49 -12.11 14.29
C TRP A 86 -7.08 -12.42 12.90
N ARG A 87 -7.81 -11.47 12.30
CA ARG A 87 -8.42 -11.65 10.98
C ARG A 87 -7.39 -11.91 9.88
N TRP A 88 -6.15 -11.49 10.05
CA TRP A 88 -5.14 -11.68 9.03
C TRP A 88 -4.47 -13.05 9.09
N LEU A 89 -4.82 -13.87 10.09
CA LEU A 89 -4.21 -15.17 10.38
C LEU A 89 -2.68 -15.07 10.53
N LEU A 90 -2.04 -16.21 10.75
CA LEU A 90 -0.59 -16.35 10.80
C LEU A 90 -0.13 -17.31 9.69
N GLU A 91 1.16 -17.25 9.35
CA GLU A 91 1.82 -18.21 8.43
C GLU A 91 1.29 -18.22 6.99
N ARG A 92 0.78 -17.07 6.52
CA ARG A 92 0.33 -16.90 5.14
C ARG A 92 0.55 -15.49 4.61
N GLU A 93 0.73 -15.38 3.30
CA GLU A 93 0.92 -14.11 2.57
C GLU A 93 -0.30 -13.71 1.72
N ASP A 94 -1.42 -14.42 1.83
CA ASP A 94 -2.67 -14.13 1.13
C ASP A 94 -3.83 -13.85 2.11
N SER A 95 -4.95 -13.36 1.60
CA SER A 95 -6.15 -13.04 2.39
C SER A 95 -7.37 -13.87 1.96
N PRO A 96 -7.92 -14.72 2.85
CA PRO A 96 -9.22 -15.38 2.68
C PRO A 96 -10.39 -14.43 2.41
N TRP A 97 -10.26 -13.17 2.82
CA TRP A 97 -11.31 -12.14 2.70
C TRP A 97 -11.19 -11.37 1.39
N TYR A 98 -9.95 -11.18 0.90
CA TYR A 98 -9.63 -10.34 -0.25
C TYR A 98 -8.68 -11.09 -1.20
N PRO A 99 -9.20 -11.84 -2.19
CA PRO A 99 -8.39 -12.70 -3.05
C PRO A 99 -7.28 -11.98 -3.84
N SER A 100 -7.44 -10.68 -4.11
CA SER A 100 -6.46 -9.84 -4.80
C SER A 100 -5.35 -9.30 -3.88
N MET A 101 -5.39 -9.61 -2.58
CA MET A 101 -4.49 -9.04 -1.58
C MET A 101 -3.30 -9.95 -1.28
N ARG A 102 -2.11 -9.36 -1.27
CA ARG A 102 -0.87 -9.95 -0.77
C ARG A 102 -0.46 -9.31 0.54
N ILE A 103 0.04 -10.08 1.49
CA ILE A 103 0.37 -9.65 2.85
C ILE A 103 1.88 -9.74 3.07
N PHE A 104 2.46 -8.65 3.57
CA PHE A 104 3.85 -8.54 3.99
C PHE A 104 3.89 -8.27 5.49
N ARG A 105 4.57 -9.11 6.27
CA ARG A 105 4.55 -9.05 7.74
C ARG A 105 5.92 -8.70 8.29
N GLN A 106 5.94 -7.95 9.39
CA GLN A 106 7.17 -7.77 10.16
C GLN A 106 7.58 -9.09 10.81
N ASP A 107 8.83 -9.49 10.62
CA ASP A 107 9.41 -10.64 11.32
C ASP A 107 9.90 -10.26 12.74
N LYS A 108 10.15 -8.97 12.98
CA LYS A 108 10.56 -8.42 14.27
C LYS A 108 9.78 -7.15 14.60
N PRO A 109 9.43 -6.90 15.87
CA PRO A 109 8.78 -5.65 16.26
C PRO A 109 9.55 -4.43 15.79
N LYS A 110 8.83 -3.47 15.18
CA LYS A 110 9.34 -2.18 14.68
C LYS A 110 10.27 -2.25 13.45
N ASP A 111 10.56 -3.43 12.93
CA ASP A 111 11.31 -3.58 11.69
C ASP A 111 10.44 -3.37 10.46
N TRP A 112 10.12 -2.11 10.16
CA TRP A 112 9.40 -1.75 8.93
C TRP A 112 10.32 -1.66 7.72
N GLY A 113 11.63 -1.52 7.93
CA GLY A 113 12.62 -1.44 6.85
C GLY A 113 12.62 -2.70 6.00
N THR A 114 12.73 -3.87 6.64
CA THR A 114 12.68 -5.17 5.97
C THR A 114 11.36 -5.40 5.23
N VAL A 115 10.24 -4.94 5.80
CA VAL A 115 8.93 -5.06 5.15
C VAL A 115 8.87 -4.21 3.87
N VAL A 116 9.33 -2.96 3.93
CA VAL A 116 9.36 -2.08 2.76
C VAL A 116 10.32 -2.60 1.70
N GLU A 117 11.47 -3.15 2.08
CA GLU A 117 12.42 -3.76 1.14
C GLU A 117 11.79 -4.92 0.36
N ARG A 118 11.09 -5.83 1.06
CA ARG A 118 10.35 -6.93 0.42
C ARG A 118 9.25 -6.43 -0.52
N VAL A 119 8.58 -5.33 -0.19
CA VAL A 119 7.61 -4.66 -1.07
C VAL A 119 8.32 -4.11 -2.31
N MET A 120 9.44 -3.39 -2.16
CA MET A 120 10.21 -2.84 -3.29
C MET A 120 10.69 -3.94 -4.25
N GLU A 121 11.22 -5.04 -3.71
CA GLU A 121 11.62 -6.22 -4.49
C GLU A 121 10.44 -6.80 -5.28
N ALA A 122 9.29 -6.96 -4.63
CA ALA A 122 8.09 -7.45 -5.29
C ALA A 122 7.61 -6.50 -6.40
N VAL A 123 7.67 -5.17 -6.19
CA VAL A 123 7.32 -4.17 -7.23
C VAL A 123 8.25 -4.32 -8.42
N ASN A 124 9.56 -4.41 -8.21
CA ASN A 124 10.54 -4.59 -9.29
C ASN A 124 10.27 -5.87 -10.12
N VAL A 125 9.93 -6.98 -9.45
CA VAL A 125 9.55 -8.22 -10.14
C VAL A 125 8.27 -8.02 -10.96
N LYS A 126 7.27 -7.33 -10.40
CA LYS A 126 6.01 -7.04 -11.08
C LYS A 126 6.25 -6.19 -12.34
N THR A 127 7.00 -5.10 -12.23
CA THR A 127 7.23 -4.13 -13.32
C THR A 127 8.08 -4.71 -14.44
N THR A 128 9.04 -5.58 -14.11
CA THR A 128 9.82 -6.33 -15.12
C THR A 128 8.91 -7.24 -15.97
N ARG A 129 7.87 -7.84 -15.38
CA ARG A 129 6.90 -8.69 -16.11
C ARG A 129 5.97 -7.91 -17.03
N PHE A 130 5.76 -6.62 -16.77
CA PHE A 130 4.99 -5.73 -17.66
C PHE A 130 5.82 -5.22 -18.85
N SER A 131 7.14 -5.35 -18.81
CA SER A 131 8.06 -4.89 -19.88
C SER A 131 8.35 -5.97 -20.94
N GLY A 132 7.48 -6.98 -21.11
CA GLY A 132 7.57 -8.01 -22.16
C GLY A 132 7.29 -7.47 -23.58
N PRO A 133 7.81 -8.11 -24.64
CA PRO A 133 8.48 -7.46 -25.76
C PRO A 133 7.58 -6.49 -26.55
N GLN A 134 8.18 -5.36 -26.93
CA GLN A 134 7.61 -4.38 -27.85
C GLN A 134 7.15 -4.99 -29.17
#